data_AF-B9JKY1-F1
#
_entry.id   AF-B9JKY1-F1
#
_cell.length_a   1.000
_cell.length_b   1.000
_cell.length_c   1.000
_cell.angle_alpha   90.00
_cell.angle_beta   90.00
_cell.angle_gamma   90.00
#
_symmetry.space_group_name_H-M   'P 1'
#
loop_
_entity.id
_entity.type
_entity.pdbx_description
1 polymer ?
#
loop_
_entity_poly.entity_id
_entity_poly.type
_entity_poly.pdbx_seq_one_letter_code
_entity_poly.pdbx_strand_id
1 'polypeptide(L)'
;MPRYFAFTQPSSPGQEFIIELTDEQTIDHALKILSGEEQNEIHVHGRIIKRTQPYNPRFSFHLDPQTIRFFSMAIEVCDANMVYVEDHLDEAGGAFLPGNHWCPWDSRLTREVTFN
;
A
#
# COMPACT_ATOMS: atom_id res chain seq x y z
N MET A 1 -7.62 -9.10 14.84
CA MET A 1 -7.70 -9.91 13.59
C MET A 1 -7.26 -9.02 12.44
N PRO A 2 -6.57 -9.55 11.43
CA PRO A 2 -6.19 -8.76 10.26
C PRO A 2 -7.44 -8.19 9.58
N ARG A 3 -7.32 -6.98 9.05
CA ARG A 3 -8.34 -6.34 8.20
C ARG A 3 -7.69 -5.92 6.90
N TYR A 4 -8.46 -5.94 5.82
CA TYR A 4 -7.95 -5.71 4.47
C TYR A 4 -8.53 -4.44 3.91
N PHE A 5 -7.70 -3.64 3.25
CA PHE A 5 -8.10 -2.36 2.69
C PHE A 5 -7.62 -2.25 1.26
N ALA A 6 -8.50 -1.86 0.35
CA ALA A 6 -8.15 -1.63 -1.04
C ALA A 6 -7.76 -0.17 -1.26
N PHE A 7 -6.68 0.06 -2.01
CA PHE A 7 -6.33 1.37 -2.53
C PHE A 7 -6.17 1.35 -4.04
N THR A 8 -6.28 2.53 -4.63
CA THR A 8 -6.08 2.77 -6.06
C THR A 8 -5.03 3.86 -6.26
N GLN A 9 -4.47 3.94 -7.46
CA GLN A 9 -3.58 5.02 -7.88
C GLN A 9 -4.11 5.59 -9.21
N PRO A 10 -4.32 6.91 -9.32
CA PRO A 10 -4.57 7.57 -10.60
C PRO A 10 -3.53 7.22 -11.68
N SER A 11 -2.26 7.00 -11.30
CA SER A 11 -1.17 6.56 -12.17
C SER A 11 -1.23 5.07 -12.60
N SER A 12 -2.12 4.27 -12.03
CA SER A 12 -2.40 2.89 -12.42
C SER A 12 -3.91 2.67 -12.59
N PRO A 13 -4.53 3.29 -13.61
CA PRO A 13 -5.98 3.28 -13.77
C PRO A 13 -6.53 1.86 -13.94
N GLY A 14 -7.65 1.58 -13.27
CA GLY A 14 -8.33 0.28 -13.34
C GLY A 14 -7.66 -0.84 -12.53
N GLN A 15 -6.56 -0.55 -11.85
CA GLN A 15 -5.93 -1.47 -10.90
C GLN A 15 -6.30 -1.10 -9.46
N GLU A 16 -6.40 -2.12 -8.62
CA GLU A 16 -6.51 -1.97 -7.17
C GLU A 16 -5.45 -2.83 -6.50
N PHE A 17 -4.98 -2.38 -5.34
CA PHE A 17 -4.04 -3.09 -4.52
C PHE A 17 -4.59 -3.20 -3.10
N ILE A 18 -4.58 -4.41 -2.54
CA ILE A 18 -5.08 -4.68 -1.20
C ILE A 18 -3.92 -4.74 -0.20
N ILE A 19 -4.06 -4.06 0.92
CA ILE A 19 -3.14 -4.13 2.06
C ILE A 19 -3.79 -4.87 3.22
N GLU A 20 -3.00 -5.67 3.93
CA GLU A 20 -3.38 -6.30 5.18
C GLU A 20 -2.87 -5.43 6.34
N LEU A 21 -3.76 -5.03 7.24
CA LEU A 21 -3.44 -4.31 8.46
C LEU A 21 -3.67 -5.21 9.67
N THR A 22 -2.66 -5.32 10.54
CA THR A 22 -2.71 -6.17 11.74
C THR A 22 -2.71 -5.39 13.05
N ASP A 23 -2.26 -4.13 13.03
CA ASP A 23 -2.19 -3.25 14.19
C ASP A 23 -3.49 -2.42 14.36
N GLU A 24 -4.00 -2.35 15.58
CA GLU A 24 -5.29 -1.70 15.87
C GLU A 24 -5.26 -0.19 15.59
N GLN A 25 -4.14 0.49 15.85
CA GLN A 25 -4.02 1.93 15.61
C GLN A 25 -4.00 2.23 14.12
N THR A 26 -3.26 1.43 13.34
CA THR A 26 -3.20 1.55 11.89
C THR A 26 -4.54 1.23 11.24
N ILE A 27 -5.28 0.26 11.77
CA ILE A 27 -6.66 -0.05 11.36
C ILE A 27 -7.60 1.13 11.62
N ASP A 28 -7.57 1.71 12.83
CA ASP A 28 -8.40 2.87 13.18
C ASP A 28 -8.10 4.08 12.29
N HIS A 29 -6.81 4.30 11.98
CA HIS A 29 -6.38 5.33 11.04
C HIS A 29 -6.98 5.10 9.64
N ALA A 30 -6.89 3.88 9.11
CA ALA A 30 -7.48 3.53 7.80
C ALA A 30 -8.99 3.79 7.76
N LEU A 31 -9.71 3.51 8.85
CA LEU A 31 -11.14 3.79 8.95
C LEU A 31 -11.45 5.29 8.97
N LYS A 32 -10.66 6.10 9.68
CA LYS A 32 -10.79 7.57 9.67
C LYS A 32 -10.53 8.17 8.30
N ILE A 33 -9.59 7.61 7.53
CA ILE A 33 -9.38 8.01 6.13
C ILE A 33 -10.65 7.70 5.31
N LEU A 34 -11.22 6.51 5.45
CA LEU A 34 -12.42 6.10 4.71
C LEU A 34 -13.69 6.89 5.13
N SER A 35 -13.79 7.34 6.38
CA SER A 35 -14.89 8.20 6.84
C SER A 35 -14.71 9.68 6.47
N GLY A 36 -13.50 10.09 6.07
CA GLY A 36 -13.15 11.48 5.78
C GLY A 36 -12.77 12.31 7.01
N GLU A 37 -12.66 11.68 8.19
CA GLU A 37 -12.18 12.31 9.42
C GLU A 37 -10.68 12.62 9.35
N GLU A 38 -9.90 11.76 8.71
CA GLU A 38 -8.47 11.98 8.44
C GLU A 38 -8.25 12.37 6.97
N GLN A 39 -7.54 13.48 6.75
CA GLN A 39 -7.34 14.08 5.42
C GLN A 39 -5.89 14.50 5.15
N ASN A 40 -5.00 14.38 6.15
CA ASN A 40 -3.60 14.77 6.06
C ASN A 40 -2.72 13.55 5.79
N GLU A 41 -2.75 12.55 6.67
CA GLU A 41 -1.93 11.35 6.56
C GLU A 41 -2.70 10.24 5.85
N ILE A 42 -2.84 10.34 4.52
CA ILE A 42 -3.76 9.47 3.77
C ILE A 42 -3.07 8.52 2.79
N HIS A 43 -1.79 8.73 2.53
CA HIS A 43 -1.04 7.93 1.55
C HIS A 43 -0.41 6.70 2.20
N VAL A 44 -0.41 5.57 1.48
CA VAL A 44 0.11 4.30 1.98
C VAL A 44 1.63 4.27 1.88
N HIS A 45 2.32 3.89 2.96
CA HIS A 45 3.73 3.54 2.93
C HIS A 45 3.94 2.15 3.55
N GLY A 46 4.86 1.35 3.01
CA GLY A 46 5.31 0.11 3.65
C GLY A 46 6.57 -0.48 3.00
N ARG A 47 7.00 -1.65 3.49
CA ARG A 47 8.07 -2.44 2.86
C ARG A 47 7.49 -3.52 1.95
N ILE A 48 8.04 -3.66 0.75
CA ILE A 48 7.68 -4.74 -0.19
C ILE A 48 8.20 -6.09 0.32
N ILE A 49 7.32 -7.10 0.28
CA ILE A 49 7.65 -8.52 0.30
C ILE A 49 7.35 -9.10 -1.08
N LYS A 50 8.37 -9.64 -1.75
CA LYS A 50 8.29 -10.23 -3.11
C LYS A 50 7.63 -11.62 -3.08
N ARG A 51 6.34 -11.64 -2.73
CA ARG A 51 5.49 -12.84 -2.70
C ARG A 51 4.04 -12.45 -2.98
N THR A 52 3.40 -13.18 -3.88
CA THR A 52 1.95 -13.09 -4.13
C THR A 52 1.15 -13.48 -2.89
N GLN A 53 0.03 -12.79 -2.69
CA GLN A 53 -0.96 -13.13 -1.66
C GLN A 53 -2.32 -13.41 -2.31
N PRO A 54 -3.19 -14.26 -1.73
CA PRO A 54 -4.49 -14.58 -2.30
C PRO A 54 -5.38 -13.34 -2.55
N TYR A 55 -5.23 -12.29 -1.75
CA TYR A 55 -5.97 -11.03 -1.91
C TYR A 55 -5.42 -10.12 -3.02
N ASN A 56 -4.21 -10.37 -3.53
CA ASN A 56 -3.61 -9.64 -4.66
C ASN A 56 -3.08 -10.63 -5.71
N PRO A 57 -3.93 -11.43 -6.37
CA PRO A 57 -3.46 -12.49 -7.28
C PRO A 57 -2.80 -11.94 -8.56
N ARG A 58 -2.97 -10.64 -8.86
CA ARG A 58 -2.36 -9.95 -10.01
C ARG A 58 -0.97 -9.40 -9.75
N PHE A 59 -0.53 -9.36 -8.49
CA PHE A 59 0.75 -8.80 -8.11
C PHE A 59 1.63 -9.88 -7.48
N SER A 60 2.91 -9.88 -7.85
CA SER A 60 3.93 -10.78 -7.33
C SER A 60 4.47 -10.33 -5.97
N PHE A 61 3.82 -9.34 -5.34
CA PHE A 61 4.23 -8.76 -4.07
C PHE A 61 3.05 -8.30 -3.20
N HIS A 62 3.36 -8.07 -1.93
CA HIS A 62 2.50 -7.38 -0.97
C HIS A 62 3.37 -6.48 -0.07
N LEU A 63 2.74 -5.60 0.70
CA LEU A 63 3.42 -4.87 1.76
C LEU A 63 3.49 -5.74 3.02
N ASP A 64 4.62 -5.67 3.74
CA ASP A 64 4.77 -6.25 5.08
C ASP A 64 3.79 -5.55 6.03
N PRO A 65 2.77 -6.26 6.56
CA PRO A 65 1.74 -5.66 7.41
C PRO A 65 2.27 -4.90 8.63
N GLN A 66 3.44 -5.29 9.15
CA GLN A 66 4.05 -4.66 10.32
C GLN A 66 4.73 -3.32 10.03
N THR A 67 4.87 -2.97 8.75
CA THR A 67 5.57 -1.75 8.31
C THR A 67 4.64 -0.71 7.72
N ILE A 68 3.35 -1.07 7.57
CA ILE A 68 2.38 -0.21 6.93
C ILE A 68 2.03 0.96 7.84
N ARG A 69 2.05 2.15 7.27
CA ARG A 69 1.65 3.40 7.91
C ARG A 69 1.06 4.33 6.87
N PHE A 70 0.32 5.34 7.33
CA PHE A 70 -0.12 6.42 6.47
C PHE A 70 0.76 7.65 6.65
N PHE A 71 0.92 8.44 5.60
CA PHE A 71 1.80 9.60 5.60
C PHE A 71 1.20 10.75 4.79
N SER A 72 1.65 11.98 5.09
CA SER A 72 1.28 13.19 4.37
C SER A 72 2.34 13.61 3.34
N MET A 73 3.62 13.42 3.65
CA MET A 73 4.75 13.68 2.75
C MET A 73 5.90 12.70 3.04
N ALA A 74 6.63 12.28 2.00
CA ALA A 74 7.85 11.50 2.12
C ALA A 74 9.03 12.26 1.52
N ILE A 75 10.24 12.09 2.05
CA ILE A 75 11.48 12.70 1.50
C ILE A 75 12.35 11.65 0.81
N GLU A 76 12.07 10.36 1.04
CA GLU A 76 12.82 9.24 0.52
C GLU A 76 12.39 8.87 -0.92
N VAL A 77 13.29 8.21 -1.66
CA VAL A 77 12.99 7.69 -3.01
C VAL A 77 12.19 6.39 -2.88
N CYS A 78 10.88 6.51 -2.68
CA CYS A 78 9.98 5.35 -2.54
C CYS A 78 8.71 5.43 -3.40
N ASP A 79 8.55 6.49 -4.21
CA ASP A 79 7.37 6.66 -5.05
C ASP A 79 7.50 5.89 -6.36
N ALA A 80 6.48 5.08 -6.65
CA ALA A 80 6.29 4.37 -7.91
C ALA A 80 4.84 3.90 -8.00
N ASN A 81 4.31 3.78 -9.21
CA ASN A 81 2.98 3.20 -9.41
C ASN A 81 3.02 1.66 -9.35
N MET A 82 1.94 1.04 -8.87
CA MET A 82 1.90 -0.40 -8.60
C MET A 82 2.22 -1.29 -9.82
N VAL A 83 1.89 -0.85 -11.04
CA VAL A 83 2.23 -1.59 -12.27
C VAL A 83 3.72 -1.52 -12.54
N TYR A 84 4.33 -0.34 -12.40
CA TYR A 84 5.78 -0.18 -12.53
C TYR A 84 6.54 -0.97 -11.46
N VAL A 85 6.03 -1.05 -10.23
CA VAL A 85 6.62 -1.91 -9.19
C VAL A 85 6.56 -3.38 -9.58
N GLU A 86 5.44 -3.85 -10.15
CA GLU A 86 5.34 -5.23 -10.64
C GLU A 86 6.34 -5.50 -11.77
N ASP A 87 6.41 -4.61 -12.75
CA ASP A 87 7.28 -4.74 -13.93
C ASP A 87 8.78 -4.74 -13.56
N HIS A 88 9.15 -4.07 -12.46
CA HIS A 88 10.52 -3.91 -11.98
C HIS A 88 10.74 -4.51 -10.58
N LEU A 89 9.94 -5.52 -10.20
CA LEU A 89 9.93 -6.06 -8.85
C LEU A 89 11.28 -6.66 -8.44
N ASP A 90 12.03 -7.22 -9.37
CA ASP A 90 13.36 -7.79 -9.14
C ASP A 90 14.39 -6.72 -8.73
N GLU A 91 14.29 -5.51 -9.27
CA GLU A 91 15.14 -4.36 -8.93
C GLU A 91 14.80 -3.71 -7.58
N ALA A 92 13.56 -3.92 -7.08
CA ALA A 92 13.12 -3.35 -5.81
C ALA A 92 14.02 -3.77 -4.63
N GLY A 93 14.39 -2.81 -3.79
CA GLY A 93 15.32 -3.00 -2.68
C GLY A 93 16.76 -2.57 -2.98
N GLY A 94 17.10 -2.41 -4.26
CA GLY A 94 18.38 -1.90 -4.75
C GLY A 94 18.32 -0.41 -5.05
N ALA A 95 18.67 -0.02 -6.29
CA ALA A 95 18.57 1.36 -6.75
C ALA A 95 17.11 1.80 -6.94
N PHE A 96 16.25 0.87 -7.37
CA PHE A 96 14.81 1.05 -7.39
C PHE A 96 14.23 0.68 -6.01
N LEU A 97 13.43 1.58 -5.43
CA LEU A 97 12.83 1.45 -4.10
C LEU A 97 13.84 0.96 -3.03
N PRO A 98 14.87 1.76 -2.69
CA PRO A 98 15.93 1.35 -1.77
C PRO A 98 15.39 0.82 -0.45
N GLY A 99 15.89 -0.34 0.00
CA GLY A 99 15.44 -0.98 1.22
C GLY A 99 13.99 -1.52 1.16
N ASN A 100 13.43 -1.67 -0.04
CA ASN A 100 12.06 -2.10 -0.32
C ASN A 100 11.00 -1.10 0.17
N HIS A 101 11.37 0.16 0.42
CA HIS A 101 10.41 1.19 0.78
C HIS A 101 9.53 1.53 -0.42
N TRP A 102 8.22 1.40 -0.26
CA TRP A 102 7.25 1.80 -1.26
C TRP A 102 6.22 2.75 -0.63
N CYS A 103 6.10 3.93 -1.21
CA CYS A 103 5.19 4.99 -0.80
C CYS A 103 4.46 5.53 -2.04
N PRO A 104 3.45 4.86 -2.58
CA PRO A 104 2.70 5.39 -3.71
C PRO A 104 2.03 6.74 -3.36
N TRP A 105 2.58 7.86 -3.82
CA TRP A 105 2.16 9.22 -3.43
C TRP A 105 0.73 9.55 -3.84
N ASP A 106 0.25 8.94 -4.91
CA ASP A 106 -1.12 9.12 -5.39
C ASP A 106 -2.06 8.01 -4.91
N SER A 107 -1.63 7.18 -3.95
CA SER A 107 -2.48 6.16 -3.34
C SER A 107 -3.68 6.78 -2.63
N ARG A 108 -4.83 6.13 -2.80
CA ARG A 108 -6.09 6.49 -2.15
C ARG A 108 -6.80 5.24 -1.66
N LEU A 109 -7.02 5.13 -0.36
CA LEU A 109 -7.90 4.09 0.19
C LEU A 109 -9.31 4.26 -0.41
N THR A 110 -9.97 3.14 -0.69
CA THR A 110 -11.29 3.12 -1.33
C THR A 110 -12.34 2.40 -0.51
N ARG A 111 -11.96 1.31 0.16
CA ARG A 111 -12.86 0.51 1.00
C ARG A 111 -12.08 -0.46 1.89
N GLU A 112 -12.74 -0.90 2.95
CA GLU A 112 -12.41 -2.16 3.61
C GLU A 112 -12.90 -3.34 2.75
N VAL A 113 -12.14 -4.43 2.72
CA VAL A 113 -12.43 -5.66 1.99
C VAL A 113 -12.72 -6.77 2.99
N THR A 114 -13.86 -7.44 2.83
CA THR A 114 -14.23 -8.64 3.59
C THR A 114 -14.28 -9.84 2.66
N PHE A 115 -13.61 -10.93 3.02
CA PHE A 115 -13.70 -12.20 2.30
C PHE A 115 -14.78 -13.06 2.98
N ASN A 116 -15.76 -13.51 2.19
CA ASN A 116 -16.80 -14.44 2.64
C ASN A 116 -16.37 -15.89 2.45
#